data_AF-A0A7S3UU28-F1
#
_entry.id   AF-A0A7S3UU28-F1
#
_cell.length_a   1.000
_cell.length_b   1.000
_cell.length_c   1.000
_cell.angle_alpha   90.00
_cell.angle_beta   90.00
_cell.angle_gamma   90.00
#
_symmetry.space_group_name_H-M   'P 1'
#
loop_
_entity.id
_entity.type
_entity.pdbx_description
1 polymer ?
#
loop_
_entity_poly.entity_id
_entity_poly.type
_entity_poly.pdbx_seq_one_letter_code
_entity_poly.pdbx_strand_id
1 'polypeptide(L)'
;MNSFVNLVARDLDNKKDMRSILTLGMGLTLILYVAIGAVVAWYFYYDEIPETANILWANILTTNFTLVKPAALFVLLFPAMDAISVFSLNAVNMAGKLMAGLYHDRMDKAEKDKFLLRFFRLTCAIPPLICSFFVGDNLDKVYACAGSVAIPISMVIPAYLNIISQQKVVSDLGFRSARTRYSDWRSRPAVLAAVAGAGAVLFAVLLVQALFFMDY
;
A
#
# COMPACT_ATOMS: atom_id res chain seq x y z
N MET A 1 0.97 12.68 14.25
CA MET A 1 0.42 12.10 13.00
C MET A 1 1.52 11.32 12.31
N ASN A 2 1.59 10.00 12.54
CA ASN A 2 2.72 9.16 12.12
C ASN A 2 2.31 8.34 10.89
N SER A 3 2.73 8.76 9.70
CA SER A 3 2.81 7.83 8.57
C SER A 3 3.92 6.81 8.89
N PHE A 4 3.78 5.56 8.45
CA PHE A 4 4.76 4.50 8.74
C PHE A 4 6.17 4.87 8.24
N VAL A 5 6.24 5.61 7.13
CA VAL A 5 7.48 6.21 6.61
C VAL A 5 8.04 7.25 7.59
N ASN A 6 7.21 8.07 8.24
CA ASN A 6 7.66 9.00 9.27
C ASN A 6 8.14 8.28 10.54
N LEU A 7 7.65 7.07 10.82
CA LEU A 7 8.12 6.26 11.96
C LEU A 7 9.54 5.73 11.69
N VAL A 8 9.74 5.10 10.53
CA VAL A 8 11.07 4.63 10.09
C VAL A 8 12.05 5.80 9.94
N ALA A 9 11.58 6.93 9.43
CA ALA A 9 12.38 8.16 9.32
C ALA A 9 12.75 8.78 10.68
N ARG A 10 11.96 8.54 11.71
CA ARG A 10 12.17 9.08 13.06
C ARG A 10 13.26 8.32 13.80
N ASP A 11 13.32 7.01 13.60
CA ASP A 11 14.28 6.12 14.28
C ASP A 11 15.63 6.02 13.56
N LEU A 12 15.79 6.70 12.42
CA LEU A 12 17.08 6.82 11.73
C LEU A 12 17.94 7.94 12.35
N ASP A 13 19.10 7.56 12.88
CA ASP A 13 20.10 8.50 13.41
C ASP A 13 20.54 9.54 12.37
N ASN A 14 20.67 9.11 11.11
CA ASN A 14 21.04 9.97 10.00
C ASN A 14 19.95 9.96 8.92
N LYS A 15 19.19 11.06 8.87
CA LYS A 15 18.10 11.26 7.90
C LYS A 15 18.54 11.28 6.43
N LYS A 16 19.84 11.44 6.16
CA LYS A 16 20.39 11.35 4.79
C LYS A 16 20.35 9.93 4.23
N ASP A 17 20.45 8.92 5.10
CA ASP A 17 20.52 7.51 4.70
C ASP A 17 19.15 6.95 4.32
N MET A 18 18.08 7.61 4.76
CA MET A 18 16.69 7.27 4.44
C MET A 18 16.45 7.13 2.93
N ARG A 19 17.07 7.99 2.12
CA ARG A 19 16.93 7.92 0.66
C ARG A 19 17.57 6.66 0.11
N SER A 20 18.77 6.31 0.59
CA SER A 20 19.50 5.12 0.13
C SER A 20 18.72 3.87 0.50
N ILE A 21 18.28 3.77 1.76
CA ILE A 21 17.48 2.65 2.28
C ILE A 21 16.19 2.48 1.46
N LEU A 22 15.45 3.57 1.22
CA LEU A 22 14.21 3.51 0.45
C LEU A 22 14.46 3.11 -1.01
N THR A 23 15.49 3.66 -1.64
CA THR A 23 15.81 3.36 -3.06
C THR A 23 16.28 1.92 -3.21
N LEU A 24 17.12 1.43 -2.31
CA LEU A 24 17.58 0.05 -2.29
C LEU A 24 16.43 -0.91 -2.00
N GLY A 25 15.58 -0.58 -1.01
CA GLY A 25 14.39 -1.37 -0.69
C GLY A 25 13.44 -1.51 -1.89
N MET A 26 13.08 -0.38 -2.52
CA MET A 26 12.23 -0.37 -3.72
C MET A 26 12.87 -1.08 -4.92
N GLY A 27 14.19 -0.91 -5.11
CA GLY A 27 14.91 -1.58 -6.19
C GLY A 27 14.96 -3.10 -6.00
N LEU A 28 15.24 -3.55 -4.78
CA LEU A 28 15.27 -4.97 -4.44
C LEU A 28 13.89 -5.60 -4.57
N THR A 29 12.85 -4.96 -4.05
CA THR A 29 11.48 -5.49 -4.18
C THR A 29 11.06 -5.59 -5.64
N LEU A 30 11.35 -4.58 -6.46
CA LEU A 30 11.08 -4.63 -7.90
C LEU A 30 11.77 -5.83 -8.57
N ILE A 31 13.06 -6.03 -8.31
CA ILE A 31 13.82 -7.15 -8.87
C ILE A 31 13.22 -8.50 -8.44
N LEU A 32 12.89 -8.65 -7.16
CA LEU A 32 12.30 -9.89 -6.63
C LEU A 32 10.92 -10.15 -7.23
N TYR A 33 10.05 -9.15 -7.32
CA TYR A 33 8.72 -9.30 -7.93
C TYR A 33 8.81 -9.66 -9.41
N VAL A 34 9.70 -9.02 -10.17
CA VAL A 34 9.92 -9.35 -11.59
C VAL A 34 10.47 -10.77 -11.74
N ALA A 35 11.43 -11.17 -10.90
CA ALA A 35 12.01 -12.52 -10.94
C ALA A 35 10.95 -13.59 -10.62
N ILE A 36 10.14 -13.40 -9.57
CA ILE A 36 9.06 -14.32 -9.22
C ILE A 36 8.04 -14.39 -10.35
N GLY A 37 7.60 -13.25 -10.88
CA GLY A 37 6.66 -13.20 -12.00
C GLY A 37 7.18 -13.92 -13.24
N ALA A 38 8.46 -13.73 -13.58
CA ALA A 38 9.10 -14.41 -14.71
C ALA A 38 9.20 -15.93 -14.49
N VAL A 39 9.57 -16.39 -13.30
CA VAL A 39 9.66 -17.83 -12.97
C VAL A 39 8.28 -18.49 -13.00
N VAL A 40 7.26 -17.84 -12.44
CA VAL A 40 5.89 -18.35 -12.45
C VAL A 40 5.35 -18.40 -13.88
N ALA A 41 5.53 -17.34 -14.67
CA ALA A 41 5.12 -17.31 -16.07
C ALA A 41 5.83 -18.38 -16.91
N TRP A 42 7.13 -18.57 -16.69
CA TRP A 42 7.91 -19.60 -17.37
C TRP A 42 7.45 -21.02 -17.00
N TYR A 43 7.25 -21.30 -15.72
CA TYR A 43 6.95 -22.64 -15.24
C TYR A 43 5.51 -23.08 -15.53
N PHE A 44 4.55 -22.15 -15.45
CA PHE A 44 3.13 -22.49 -15.54
C PHE A 44 2.52 -22.33 -16.94
N TYR A 45 3.20 -21.70 -17.92
CA TYR A 45 3.02 -21.70 -19.40
C TYR A 45 1.61 -21.94 -20.03
N TYR A 46 0.49 -21.77 -19.31
CA TYR A 46 -0.87 -22.07 -19.74
C TYR A 46 -1.79 -20.84 -19.67
N ASP A 47 -2.84 -20.85 -20.51
CA ASP A 47 -3.77 -19.73 -20.78
C ASP A 47 -4.59 -19.23 -19.57
N GLU A 48 -4.53 -19.90 -18.42
CA GLU A 48 -5.26 -19.51 -17.20
C GLU A 48 -4.34 -19.59 -15.98
N ILE A 49 -3.47 -18.59 -15.81
CA ILE A 49 -2.72 -18.41 -14.56
C ILE A 49 -3.72 -17.94 -13.50
N PRO A 50 -3.97 -18.71 -12.43
CA PRO A 50 -4.85 -18.26 -11.36
C PRO A 50 -4.28 -17.02 -10.68
N GLU A 51 -5.17 -16.16 -10.19
CA GLU A 51 -4.87 -14.84 -9.58
C GLU A 51 -3.79 -14.90 -8.49
N THR A 52 -3.64 -16.06 -7.84
CA THR A 52 -2.63 -16.28 -6.81
C THR A 52 -1.82 -17.55 -7.08
N ALA A 53 -0.49 -17.39 -7.13
CA ALA A 53 0.43 -18.47 -7.48
C ALA A 53 0.47 -19.62 -6.44
N ASN A 54 -0.01 -19.39 -5.21
CA ASN A 54 -0.09 -20.42 -4.17
C ASN A 54 -1.20 -21.45 -4.44
N ILE A 55 -2.27 -21.10 -5.17
CA ILE A 55 -3.36 -22.04 -5.51
C ILE A 55 -2.83 -23.17 -6.41
N LEU A 56 -1.83 -22.89 -7.24
CA LEU A 56 -1.19 -23.88 -8.10
C LEU A 56 -0.55 -25.04 -7.32
N TRP A 57 -0.21 -24.81 -6.04
CA TRP A 57 0.33 -25.83 -5.15
C TRP A 57 -0.73 -26.77 -4.57
N ALA A 58 -2.03 -26.46 -4.73
CA ALA A 58 -3.11 -27.34 -4.31
C ALA A 58 -3.07 -28.70 -5.04
N ASN A 59 -2.66 -28.69 -6.31
CA ASN A 59 -2.50 -29.90 -7.13
C ASN A 59 -1.41 -30.86 -6.61
N ILE A 60 -0.48 -30.36 -5.79
CA ILE A 60 0.57 -31.19 -5.19
C ILE A 60 0.02 -31.97 -3.98
N LEU A 61 -1.01 -31.45 -3.29
CA LEU A 61 -1.62 -32.11 -2.13
C LEU A 61 -2.35 -33.41 -2.48
N THR A 62 -2.85 -33.52 -3.73
CA THR A 62 -3.52 -34.70 -4.25
C THR A 62 -2.55 -35.79 -4.73
N THR A 63 -1.25 -35.50 -4.83
CA THR A 63 -0.25 -36.50 -5.25
C THR A 63 0.04 -37.53 -4.16
N ASN A 64 0.60 -38.69 -4.55
CA ASN A 64 0.93 -39.79 -3.63
C ASN A 64 2.21 -39.52 -2.79
N PHE A 65 2.94 -38.43 -3.04
CA PHE A 65 4.19 -38.11 -2.33
C PHE A 65 3.92 -37.49 -0.95
N THR A 66 3.90 -38.31 0.09
CA THR A 66 3.62 -37.91 1.48
C THR A 66 4.59 -36.88 2.05
N LEU A 67 5.85 -36.88 1.60
CA LEU A 67 6.88 -35.94 2.08
C LEU A 67 6.72 -34.50 1.56
N VAL A 68 6.05 -34.31 0.43
CA VAL A 68 5.90 -32.98 -0.21
C VAL A 68 4.62 -32.27 0.28
N LYS A 69 3.65 -33.04 0.79
CA LYS A 69 2.38 -32.53 1.34
C LYS A 69 2.54 -31.47 2.44
N PRO A 70 3.40 -31.64 3.47
CA PRO A 70 3.55 -30.61 4.49
C PRO A 70 4.13 -29.31 3.94
N ALA A 71 5.07 -29.39 2.99
CA ALA A 71 5.64 -28.22 2.34
C ALA A 71 4.60 -27.49 1.46
N ALA A 72 3.83 -28.22 0.66
CA ALA A 72 2.75 -27.67 -0.14
C ALA A 72 1.64 -27.03 0.73
N LEU A 73 1.28 -27.68 1.85
CA LEU A 73 0.30 -27.16 2.80
C LEU A 73 0.79 -25.85 3.43
N PHE A 74 2.08 -25.78 3.80
CA PHE A 74 2.67 -24.55 4.31
C PHE A 74 2.59 -23.42 3.28
N VAL A 75 3.00 -23.66 2.03
CA VAL A 75 2.94 -22.65 0.95
C VAL A 75 1.51 -22.17 0.70
N LEU A 76 0.52 -23.07 0.78
CA LEU A 76 -0.88 -22.74 0.60
C LEU A 76 -1.45 -21.90 1.75
N LEU A 77 -1.12 -22.24 3.00
CA LEU A 77 -1.66 -21.59 4.19
C LEU A 77 -0.91 -20.33 4.62
N PHE A 78 0.37 -20.19 4.24
CA PHE A 78 1.22 -19.10 4.69
C PHE A 78 0.64 -17.71 4.37
N PRO A 79 0.13 -17.42 3.15
CA PRO A 79 -0.48 -16.13 2.86
C PRO A 79 -1.68 -15.80 3.75
N ALA A 80 -2.50 -16.80 4.09
CA ALA A 80 -3.66 -16.61 4.97
C ALA A 80 -3.23 -16.29 6.41
N MET A 81 -2.20 -17.00 6.92
CA MET A 81 -1.64 -16.72 8.24
C MET A 81 -1.00 -15.34 8.32
N ASP A 82 -0.23 -14.95 7.29
CA ASP A 82 0.37 -13.63 7.19
C ASP A 82 -0.70 -12.53 7.16
N ALA A 83 -1.73 -12.70 6.33
CA ALA A 83 -2.85 -11.78 6.23
C ALA A 83 -3.59 -11.56 7.56
N ILE A 84 -3.80 -12.60 8.37
CA ILE A 84 -4.44 -12.46 9.70
C ILE A 84 -3.61 -11.56 10.62
N SER A 85 -2.29 -11.76 10.63
CA SER A 85 -1.39 -10.97 11.47
C SER A 85 -1.37 -9.50 11.06
N VAL A 86 -1.23 -9.23 9.76
CA VAL A 86 -1.18 -7.88 9.18
C VAL A 86 -2.53 -7.17 9.29
N PHE A 87 -3.64 -7.90 9.14
CA PHE A 87 -4.99 -7.35 9.28
C PHE A 87 -5.22 -6.75 10.66
N SER A 88 -4.89 -7.49 11.72
CA SER A 88 -5.09 -7.02 13.10
C SER A 88 -4.28 -5.74 13.39
N LEU A 89 -3.04 -5.69 12.91
CA LEU A 89 -2.17 -4.53 13.05
C LEU A 89 -2.70 -3.32 12.27
N ASN A 90 -3.15 -3.53 11.03
CA ASN A 90 -3.70 -2.48 10.18
C ASN A 90 -5.01 -1.91 10.75
N ALA A 91 -5.89 -2.76 11.29
CA ALA A 91 -7.13 -2.33 11.93
C ALA A 91 -6.86 -1.42 13.15
N VAL A 92 -5.91 -1.81 14.01
CA VAL A 92 -5.52 -0.98 15.17
C VAL A 92 -4.90 0.35 14.73
N ASN A 93 -4.03 0.33 13.72
CA ASN A 93 -3.39 1.54 13.20
C ASN A 93 -4.41 2.48 12.54
N MET A 94 -5.36 1.94 11.78
CA MET A 94 -6.43 2.70 11.15
C MET A 94 -7.35 3.34 12.19
N ALA A 95 -7.73 2.60 13.23
CA ALA A 95 -8.52 3.12 14.35
C ALA A 95 -7.84 4.30 15.04
N GLY A 96 -6.52 4.21 15.28
CA GLY A 96 -5.75 5.32 15.84
C GLY A 96 -5.73 6.56 14.95
N LYS A 97 -5.58 6.38 13.63
CA LYS A 97 -5.61 7.48 12.65
C LYS A 97 -7.00 8.13 12.56
N LEU A 98 -8.05 7.32 12.55
CA LEU A 98 -9.44 7.80 12.50
C LEU A 98 -9.78 8.58 13.77
N MET A 99 -9.42 8.05 14.94
CA MET A 99 -9.61 8.74 16.22
C MET A 99 -8.84 10.07 16.27
N ALA A 100 -7.59 10.10 15.78
CA ALA A 100 -6.81 11.33 15.72
C ALA A 100 -7.42 12.38 14.77
N GLY A 101 -7.99 11.95 13.63
CA GLY A 101 -8.67 12.84 12.68
C GLY A 101 -10.01 13.37 13.18
N LEU A 102 -10.73 12.63 14.02
CA LEU A 102 -12.02 13.08 14.57
C LEU A 102 -11.88 13.89 15.85
N TYR A 103 -10.94 13.52 16.72
CA TYR A 103 -10.82 14.11 18.05
C TYR A 103 -9.71 15.14 18.19
N HIS A 104 -8.87 15.37 17.17
CA HIS A 104 -7.81 16.40 17.10
C HIS A 104 -7.25 16.84 18.48
N ASP A 105 -7.83 17.87 19.10
CA ASP A 105 -7.38 18.47 20.38
C ASP A 105 -7.67 17.66 21.66
N ARG A 106 -8.49 16.61 21.58
CA ARG A 106 -8.91 15.76 22.70
C ARG A 106 -8.37 14.34 22.63
N MET A 107 -7.39 14.09 21.76
CA MET A 107 -6.81 12.76 21.55
C MET A 107 -6.32 12.12 22.86
N ASP A 108 -5.64 12.87 23.72
CA ASP A 108 -5.12 12.36 25.00
C ASP A 108 -6.20 11.89 25.97
N LYS A 109 -7.41 12.46 25.87
CA LYS A 109 -8.59 12.03 26.66
C LYS A 109 -9.27 10.84 25.99
N ALA A 110 -9.40 10.87 24.66
CA ALA A 110 -9.99 9.81 23.86
C ALA A 110 -9.19 8.49 23.95
N GLU A 111 -7.85 8.56 24.02
CA GLU A 111 -6.99 7.39 24.15
C GLU A 111 -7.05 6.74 25.54
N LYS A 112 -7.41 7.49 26.58
CA LYS A 112 -7.62 6.94 27.93
C LYS A 112 -8.93 6.18 28.06
N ASP A 113 -9.90 6.47 27.20
CA ASP A 113 -11.19 5.79 27.19
C ASP A 113 -11.09 4.45 26.43
N LYS A 114 -11.11 3.35 27.20
CA LYS A 114 -11.05 1.99 26.68
C LYS A 114 -12.28 1.64 25.84
N PHE A 115 -13.44 2.23 26.10
CA PHE A 115 -14.65 1.96 25.33
C PHE A 115 -14.55 2.61 23.95
N LEU A 116 -14.15 3.88 23.91
CA LEU A 116 -13.96 4.62 22.66
C LEU A 116 -12.89 3.96 21.77
N LEU A 117 -11.77 3.54 22.34
CA LEU A 117 -10.73 2.79 21.62
C LEU A 117 -11.26 1.48 21.03
N ARG A 118 -12.04 0.71 21.80
CA ARG A 118 -12.63 -0.54 21.31
C ARG A 118 -13.64 -0.28 20.19
N PHE A 119 -14.46 0.75 20.34
CA PHE A 119 -15.43 1.15 19.32
C PHE A 119 -14.72 1.47 18.00
N PHE A 120 -13.71 2.34 18.00
CA PHE A 120 -12.97 2.67 16.78
C PHE A 120 -12.28 1.46 16.14
N ARG A 121 -11.71 0.56 16.95
CA ARG A 121 -11.10 -0.69 16.46
C ARG A 121 -12.12 -1.61 15.82
N LEU A 122 -13.29 -1.79 16.45
CA LEU A 122 -14.38 -2.60 15.91
C LEU A 122 -14.93 -1.98 14.62
N THR A 123 -15.18 -0.67 14.60
CA THR A 123 -15.64 0.04 13.40
C THR A 123 -14.65 -0.05 12.24
N CYS A 124 -13.34 -0.18 12.50
CA CYS A 124 -12.36 -0.40 11.44
C CYS A 124 -12.22 -1.88 11.02
N ALA A 125 -12.43 -2.83 11.94
CA ALA A 125 -12.26 -4.25 11.68
C ALA A 125 -13.51 -4.92 11.08
N ILE A 126 -14.71 -4.48 11.48
CA ILE A 126 -15.99 -5.08 11.05
C ILE A 126 -16.26 -4.87 9.56
N PRO A 127 -16.10 -3.67 8.96
CA PRO A 127 -16.43 -3.47 7.56
C PRO A 127 -15.63 -4.36 6.61
N PRO A 128 -14.29 -4.51 6.73
CA PRO A 128 -13.55 -5.47 5.91
C PRO A 128 -14.03 -6.93 6.08
N LEU A 129 -14.42 -7.34 7.28
CA LEU A 129 -14.97 -8.69 7.52
C LEU A 129 -16.31 -8.87 6.82
N ILE A 130 -17.22 -7.90 6.93
CA ILE A 130 -18.51 -7.92 6.26
C ILE A 130 -18.31 -7.90 4.73
N CYS A 131 -17.47 -7.00 4.22
CA CYS A 131 -17.15 -6.92 2.80
C CYS A 131 -16.54 -8.22 2.27
N SER A 132 -15.76 -8.94 3.06
CA SER A 132 -15.18 -10.22 2.65
C SER A 132 -16.24 -11.28 2.30
N PHE A 133 -17.39 -11.28 2.99
CA PHE A 133 -18.51 -12.19 2.67
C PHE A 133 -19.21 -11.86 1.36
N PHE A 134 -19.25 -10.57 0.98
CA PHE A 134 -19.93 -10.12 -0.24
C PHE A 134 -19.04 -10.15 -1.48
N VAL A 135 -17.72 -10.11 -1.30
CA VAL A 135 -16.74 -9.98 -2.40
C VAL A 135 -15.92 -11.26 -2.60
N GLY A 136 -16.29 -12.37 -1.93
CA GLY A 136 -15.52 -13.62 -1.90
C GLY A 136 -15.10 -14.17 -3.26
N ASP A 137 -15.89 -13.92 -4.31
CA ASP A 137 -15.65 -14.46 -5.66
C ASP A 137 -14.96 -13.46 -6.61
N ASN A 138 -14.74 -12.21 -6.22
CA ASN A 138 -14.24 -11.12 -7.09
C ASN A 138 -13.00 -10.43 -6.49
N LEU A 139 -12.01 -11.22 -6.07
CA LEU A 139 -10.79 -10.70 -5.44
C LEU A 139 -10.00 -9.80 -6.40
N ASP A 140 -9.98 -10.13 -7.69
CA ASP A 140 -9.44 -9.29 -8.76
C ASP A 140 -10.02 -7.87 -8.78
N LYS A 141 -11.35 -7.74 -8.64
CA LYS A 141 -12.02 -6.43 -8.65
C LYS A 141 -11.59 -5.59 -7.44
N VAL A 142 -11.37 -6.23 -6.29
CA VAL A 142 -10.84 -5.57 -5.09
C VAL A 142 -9.40 -5.10 -5.30
N TYR A 143 -8.54 -5.93 -5.87
CA TYR A 143 -7.16 -5.56 -6.14
C TYR A 143 -7.05 -4.45 -7.18
N ALA A 144 -7.86 -4.49 -8.25
CA ALA A 144 -7.91 -3.43 -9.25
C ALA A 144 -8.38 -2.10 -8.65
N CYS A 145 -9.41 -2.14 -7.80
CA CYS A 145 -9.90 -0.96 -7.09
C CYS A 145 -8.88 -0.41 -6.08
N ALA A 146 -8.25 -1.27 -5.28
CA ALA A 146 -7.20 -0.87 -4.35
C ALA A 146 -5.98 -0.28 -5.08
N GLY A 147 -5.59 -0.88 -6.21
CA GLY A 147 -4.52 -0.41 -7.07
C GLY A 147 -4.81 0.96 -7.67
N SER A 148 -6.05 1.19 -8.12
CA SER A 148 -6.45 2.50 -8.66
C SER A 148 -6.35 3.59 -7.58
N VAL A 149 -6.78 3.32 -6.34
CA VAL A 149 -6.64 4.26 -5.20
C VAL A 149 -5.18 4.47 -4.79
N ALA A 150 -4.31 3.48 -4.96
CA ALA A 150 -2.89 3.60 -4.64
C ALA A 150 -2.15 4.60 -5.54
N ILE A 151 -2.57 4.78 -6.80
CA ILE A 151 -1.96 5.72 -7.75
C ILE A 151 -2.03 7.17 -7.26
N PRO A 152 -3.21 7.75 -6.94
CA PRO A 152 -3.27 9.12 -6.46
C PRO A 152 -2.54 9.28 -5.14
N ILE A 153 -2.56 8.28 -4.24
CA ILE A 153 -1.85 8.33 -2.96
C ILE A 153 -0.32 8.37 -3.14
N SER A 154 0.22 7.65 -4.13
CA SER A 154 1.66 7.52 -4.33
C SER A 154 2.26 8.55 -5.31
N MET A 155 1.53 8.94 -6.35
CA MET A 155 2.05 9.80 -7.43
C MET A 155 1.47 11.21 -7.41
N VAL A 156 0.16 11.34 -7.17
CA VAL A 156 -0.53 12.64 -7.31
C VAL A 156 -0.40 13.47 -6.03
N ILE A 157 -0.83 12.92 -4.89
CA ILE A 157 -0.85 13.61 -3.61
C ILE A 157 0.56 14.08 -3.19
N PRO A 158 1.62 13.25 -3.22
CA PRO A 158 2.95 13.69 -2.78
C PRO A 158 3.54 14.76 -3.72
N ALA A 159 3.33 14.64 -5.03
CA ALA A 159 3.81 15.62 -5.99
C ALA A 159 3.09 16.97 -5.84
N TYR A 160 1.76 16.94 -5.67
CA TYR A 160 0.95 18.14 -5.45
C TYR A 160 1.31 18.84 -4.13
N LEU A 161 1.42 18.09 -3.04
CA LEU A 161 1.83 18.62 -1.73
C LEU A 161 3.23 19.26 -1.81
N ASN A 162 4.16 18.65 -2.54
CA ASN A 162 5.49 19.22 -2.72
C ASN A 162 5.44 20.55 -3.48
N ILE A 163 4.68 20.64 -4.58
CA ILE A 163 4.50 21.90 -5.33
C ILE A 163 3.91 23.00 -4.44
N ILE A 164 2.83 22.72 -3.70
CA ILE A 164 2.23 23.70 -2.78
C ILE A 164 3.21 24.11 -1.68
N SER A 165 3.92 23.15 -1.09
CA SER A 165 4.89 23.46 -0.05
C SER A 165 5.98 24.40 -0.54
N GLN A 166 6.46 24.23 -1.77
CA GLN A 166 7.46 25.11 -2.38
C GLN A 166 6.89 26.52 -2.60
N GLN A 167 5.64 26.63 -3.06
CA GLN A 167 4.96 27.91 -3.25
C GLN A 167 4.78 28.65 -1.92
N LYS A 168 4.30 27.96 -0.88
CA LYS A 168 4.11 28.54 0.46
C LYS A 168 5.43 28.98 1.10
N VAL A 169 6.51 28.23 0.92
CA VAL A 169 7.83 28.63 1.43
C VAL A 169 8.33 29.92 0.78
N VAL A 170 8.04 30.14 -0.51
CA VAL A 170 8.45 31.36 -1.21
C VAL A 170 7.53 32.53 -0.85
N SER A 171 6.20 32.32 -0.77
CA SER A 171 5.23 33.38 -0.47
C SER A 171 5.25 33.82 1.00
N ASP A 172 5.28 32.86 1.93
CA ASP A 172 5.00 33.12 3.35
C ASP A 172 6.27 33.39 4.15
N LEU A 173 7.40 32.81 3.73
CA LEU A 173 8.69 32.94 4.44
C LEU A 173 9.69 33.86 3.73
N GLY A 174 9.33 34.41 2.56
CA GLY A 174 10.15 35.39 1.83
C GLY A 174 11.48 34.85 1.30
N PHE A 175 11.66 33.52 1.21
CA PHE A 175 12.89 32.92 0.70
C PHE A 175 13.00 33.09 -0.82
N ARG A 176 14.19 33.46 -1.31
CA ARG A 176 14.51 33.56 -2.75
C ARG A 176 14.42 32.22 -3.51
N SER A 177 14.42 31.09 -2.80
CA SER A 177 14.38 29.75 -3.41
C SER A 177 13.77 28.73 -2.45
N ALA A 178 12.89 27.87 -2.97
CA ALA A 178 12.31 26.75 -2.24
C ALA A 178 13.26 25.54 -2.11
N ARG A 179 14.54 25.67 -2.50
CA ARG A 179 15.52 24.59 -2.37
C ARG A 179 15.85 24.33 -0.91
N THR A 180 15.47 23.15 -0.44
CA THR A 180 15.88 22.62 0.87
C THR A 180 17.17 21.80 0.75
N ARG A 181 17.78 21.45 1.88
CA ARG A 181 18.95 20.55 1.95
C ARG A 181 18.71 19.18 1.31
N TYR A 182 17.44 18.80 1.13
CA TYR A 182 17.00 17.54 0.53
C TYR A 182 16.46 17.73 -0.91
N SER A 183 16.59 18.93 -1.48
CA SER A 183 16.13 19.21 -2.85
C SER A 183 17.13 18.69 -3.88
N ASP A 184 16.60 17.91 -4.84
CA ASP A 184 17.35 17.33 -5.94
C ASP A 184 16.69 17.64 -7.29
N TRP A 185 17.26 17.13 -8.38
CA TRP A 185 16.64 17.21 -9.71
C TRP A 185 15.21 16.64 -9.74
N ARG A 186 14.90 15.64 -8.90
CA ARG A 186 13.56 15.05 -8.73
C ARG A 186 12.55 15.97 -8.06
N SER A 187 13.04 16.99 -7.33
CA SER A 187 12.21 17.97 -6.63
C SER A 187 11.90 19.20 -7.49
N ARG A 188 12.34 19.22 -8.75
CA ARG A 188 12.04 20.30 -9.69
C ARG A 188 10.53 20.33 -9.99
N PRO A 189 9.90 21.52 -10.05
CA PRO A 189 8.45 21.63 -10.24
C PRO A 189 7.98 20.98 -11.55
N ALA A 190 8.78 21.05 -12.63
CA ALA A 190 8.47 20.38 -13.89
C ALA A 190 8.43 18.85 -13.77
N VAL A 191 9.35 18.25 -13.01
CA VAL A 191 9.38 16.79 -12.78
C VAL A 191 8.20 16.38 -11.90
N LEU A 192 7.91 17.15 -10.85
CA LEU A 192 6.76 16.89 -9.99
C LEU A 192 5.43 17.02 -10.75
N ALA A 193 5.29 18.04 -11.61
CA ALA A 193 4.11 18.22 -12.45
C ALA A 193 3.97 17.09 -13.47
N ALA A 194 5.08 16.62 -14.06
CA ALA A 194 5.06 15.46 -14.95
C ALA A 194 4.64 14.17 -14.22
N VAL A 195 5.15 13.93 -13.00
CA VAL A 195 4.76 12.76 -12.18
C VAL A 195 3.30 12.83 -11.77
N ALA A 196 2.82 14.00 -11.33
CA ALA A 196 1.41 14.21 -10.98
C ALA A 196 0.50 14.02 -12.21
N GLY A 197 0.89 14.58 -13.36
CA GLY A 197 0.15 14.45 -14.62
C GLY A 197 0.09 13.01 -15.10
N ALA A 198 1.22 12.30 -15.13
CA ALA A 198 1.27 10.88 -15.46
C ALA A 198 0.42 10.04 -14.50
N GLY A 199 0.50 10.31 -13.20
CA GLY A 199 -0.33 9.65 -12.19
C GLY A 199 -1.82 9.91 -12.38
N ALA A 200 -2.21 11.15 -12.71
CA ALA A 200 -3.61 11.50 -12.97
C ALA A 200 -4.14 10.82 -14.25
N VAL A 201 -3.34 10.75 -15.30
CA VAL A 201 -3.68 10.03 -16.54
C VAL A 201 -3.85 8.54 -16.26
N LEU A 202 -2.89 7.91 -15.57
CA LEU A 202 -2.98 6.49 -15.20
C LEU A 202 -4.20 6.20 -14.33
N PHE A 203 -4.48 7.07 -13.35
CA PHE A 203 -5.68 6.95 -12.53
C PHE A 203 -6.96 7.04 -13.37
N ALA A 204 -7.04 8.01 -14.29
CA ALA A 204 -8.20 8.15 -15.18
C ALA A 204 -8.37 6.91 -16.08
N VAL A 205 -7.28 6.38 -16.65
CA VAL A 205 -7.32 5.16 -17.47
C VAL A 205 -7.80 3.97 -16.65
N LEU A 206 -7.26 3.74 -15.46
CA LEU A 206 -7.69 2.63 -14.60
C LEU A 206 -9.11 2.82 -14.08
N LEU A 207 -9.55 4.04 -13.84
CA LEU A 207 -10.93 4.33 -13.41
C LEU A 207 -11.92 4.09 -14.54
N VAL A 208 -11.58 4.49 -15.77
CA VAL A 208 -12.36 4.12 -16.97
C VAL A 208 -12.38 2.60 -17.13
N GLN A 209 -11.23 1.93 -17.00
CA GLN A 209 -11.18 0.47 -17.08
C GLN A 209 -12.06 -0.19 -16.01
N ALA A 210 -11.99 0.30 -14.76
CA ALA A 210 -12.79 -0.19 -13.66
C ALA A 210 -14.29 0.06 -13.86
N LEU A 211 -14.69 1.18 -14.46
CA LEU A 211 -16.10 1.50 -14.69
C LEU A 211 -16.70 0.78 -15.91
N PHE A 212 -15.94 0.56 -16.98
CA PHE A 212 -16.47 0.01 -18.24
C PHE A 212 -16.25 -1.50 -18.40
N PHE A 213 -15.27 -2.09 -17.71
CA PHE A 213 -14.93 -3.51 -17.85
C PHE A 213 -15.27 -4.35 -16.60
N MET A 214 -15.80 -3.77 -15.52
CA MET A 214 -16.24 -4.55 -14.34
C MET A 214 -17.69 -5.06 -14.39
N ASP A 215 -18.47 -4.67 -15.39
CA ASP A 215 -19.89 -5.06 -15.56
C ASP A 215 -20.09 -6.43 -16.26
N TYR A 216 -19.02 -7.18 -16.49
CA TYR A 216 -19.07 -8.57 -16.94
C TYR A 216 -18.38 -9.52 -15.96
#